data_AF-A0A218QKM2-F1
#
_entry.id   AF-A0A218QKM2-F1
#
_cell.length_a   1.000
_cell.length_b   1.000
_cell.length_c   1.000
_cell.angle_alpha   90.00
_cell.angle_beta   90.00
_cell.angle_gamma   90.00
#
_symmetry.space_group_name_H-M   'P 1'
#
loop_
_entity.id
_entity.type
_entity.pdbx_description
1 polymer ?
#
loop_
_entity_poly.entity_id
_entity_poly.type
_entity_poly.pdbx_seq_one_letter_code
_entity_poly.pdbx_strand_id
1 'polypeptide(L)'
;MTFTPKPSELVSKPIPGKSTLGLTQQLKIADAALPGAVTKSIYFPGKPEDALQIRMKLPQESSDYGDSNVYLDQYSGEVLRVDNALKMRLGDRVLNSFVPLHYGTFGGLPTRILYVFIGLAPLILFLTAFLMYWYRHWTKRPTKNNIYTTSN
;
A
#
# COMPACT_ATOMS: atom_id res chain seq x y z
N MET A 1 -0.80 -13.86 -14.11
CA MET A 1 -0.92 -13.28 -15.45
C MET A 1 -1.89 -12.13 -15.36
N THR A 2 -1.42 -10.88 -15.40
CA THR A 2 -2.29 -9.70 -15.43
C THR A 2 -2.68 -9.44 -16.88
N PHE A 3 -3.99 -9.34 -17.18
CA PHE A 3 -4.54 -9.07 -18.52
C PHE A 3 -4.40 -7.59 -18.95
N THR A 4 -3.52 -6.86 -18.28
CA THR A 4 -3.26 -5.45 -18.52
C THR A 4 -2.24 -5.38 -19.67
N PRO A 5 -2.58 -4.72 -20.81
CA PRO A 5 -1.59 -4.49 -21.86
C PRO A 5 -0.38 -3.78 -21.25
N LYS A 6 0.83 -4.11 -21.73
CA LYS A 6 2.10 -3.52 -21.28
C LYS A 6 1.90 -1.99 -21.21
N PRO A 7 2.06 -1.35 -20.03
CA PRO A 7 1.85 0.08 -19.91
C PRO A 7 2.72 0.82 -20.92
N SER A 8 2.24 1.94 -21.48
CA SER A 8 3.12 2.81 -22.26
C SER A 8 4.36 3.13 -21.41
N GLU A 9 5.53 3.12 -22.05
CA GLU A 9 6.78 3.46 -21.39
C GLU A 9 6.63 4.86 -20.81
N LEU A 10 6.61 4.95 -19.47
CA LEU A 10 6.58 6.19 -18.72
C LEU A 10 8.00 6.79 -18.68
N VAL A 11 8.59 6.97 -19.86
CA VAL A 11 9.97 7.40 -20.02
C VAL A 11 9.95 8.83 -20.52
N SER A 12 10.49 9.72 -19.71
CA SER A 12 10.76 11.09 -20.13
C SER A 12 11.93 11.11 -21.09
N LYS A 13 11.83 11.93 -22.13
CA LYS A 13 12.89 12.09 -23.12
C LYS A 13 13.73 13.31 -22.76
N PRO A 14 14.94 13.14 -22.22
CA PRO A 14 15.81 14.28 -21.92
C PRO A 14 16.12 15.05 -23.19
N ILE A 15 15.77 16.34 -23.19
CA ILE A 15 16.07 17.26 -24.29
C ILE A 15 17.40 17.96 -23.95
N PRO A 16 18.47 17.76 -24.73
CA PRO A 16 19.77 18.37 -24.46
C PRO A 16 19.66 19.89 -24.35
N GLY A 17 20.15 20.47 -23.24
CA GLY A 17 20.17 21.91 -23.01
C GLY A 17 18.84 22.54 -22.55
N LYS A 18 17.78 21.75 -22.32
CA LYS A 18 16.50 22.25 -21.82
C LYS A 18 16.32 21.88 -20.35
N SER A 19 16.07 22.87 -19.50
CA SER A 19 15.63 22.64 -18.13
C SER A 19 14.25 22.01 -18.11
N THR A 20 13.92 21.32 -17.02
CA THR A 20 12.58 20.76 -16.81
C THR A 20 11.54 21.87 -16.87
N LEU A 21 10.35 21.52 -17.35
CA LEU A 21 9.21 22.44 -17.40
C LEU A 21 8.91 22.96 -15.98
N GLY A 22 8.52 24.23 -15.85
CA GLY A 22 8.18 24.78 -14.54
C GLY A 22 7.01 24.03 -13.90
N LEU A 23 7.08 23.77 -12.59
CA LEU A 23 6.09 22.99 -11.85
C LEU A 23 4.66 23.52 -12.03
N THR A 24 4.49 24.84 -12.05
CA THR A 24 3.18 25.50 -12.28
C THR A 24 2.60 25.13 -13.65
N GLN A 25 3.44 25.01 -14.68
CA GLN A 25 3.00 24.63 -16.01
C GLN A 25 2.65 23.14 -16.08
N GLN A 26 3.42 22.29 -15.40
CA GLN A 26 3.14 20.85 -15.28
C GLN A 26 1.81 20.61 -14.53
N LEU A 27 1.56 21.34 -13.45
CA LEU A 27 0.29 21.28 -12.72
C LEU A 27 -0.89 21.72 -13.59
N LYS A 28 -0.75 22.81 -14.34
CA LYS A 28 -1.80 23.27 -15.26
C LYS A 28 -2.12 22.22 -16.34
N ILE A 29 -1.11 21.51 -16.83
CA ILE A 29 -1.29 20.41 -17.79
C ILE A 29 -2.00 19.22 -17.12
N ALA A 30 -1.62 18.86 -15.89
CA ALA A 30 -2.28 17.80 -15.15
C ALA A 30 -3.75 18.11 -14.83
N ASP A 31 -4.06 19.35 -14.41
CA ASP A 31 -5.42 19.82 -14.18
C ASP A 31 -6.26 19.79 -15.46
N ALA A 32 -5.66 20.09 -16.62
CA ALA A 32 -6.33 19.96 -17.91
C ALA A 32 -6.54 18.50 -18.33
N ALA A 33 -5.65 17.59 -17.94
CA ALA A 33 -5.75 16.16 -18.24
C ALA A 33 -6.82 15.45 -17.39
N LEU A 34 -7.02 15.87 -16.14
CA LEU A 34 -8.07 15.39 -15.24
C LEU A 34 -8.89 16.57 -14.68
N PRO A 35 -9.84 17.11 -15.47
CA PRO A 35 -10.64 18.25 -15.03
C PRO A 35 -11.48 17.89 -13.81
N GLY A 36 -11.43 18.75 -12.79
CA GLY A 36 -12.16 18.58 -11.54
C GLY A 36 -11.45 17.69 -10.50
N ALA A 37 -10.29 17.14 -10.82
CA ALA A 37 -9.45 16.45 -9.83
C ALA A 37 -8.63 17.45 -9.01
N VAL A 38 -8.40 17.14 -7.73
CA VAL A 38 -7.57 17.94 -6.82
C VAL A 38 -6.21 17.26 -6.67
N THR A 39 -5.13 17.98 -6.92
CA THR A 39 -3.77 17.47 -6.71
C THR A 39 -3.54 17.14 -5.23
N LYS A 40 -3.13 15.90 -4.95
CA LYS A 40 -2.86 15.40 -3.58
C LYS A 40 -1.38 15.25 -3.30
N SER A 41 -0.61 14.78 -4.27
CA SER A 41 0.83 14.56 -4.11
C SER A 41 1.54 14.64 -5.44
N ILE A 42 2.80 15.08 -5.41
CA ILE A 42 3.66 15.17 -6.58
C ILE A 42 4.88 14.29 -6.28
N TYR A 43 5.15 13.34 -7.16
CA TYR A 43 6.29 12.44 -7.08
C TYR A 43 7.31 12.89 -8.11
N PHE A 44 8.39 13.50 -7.62
CA PHE A 44 9.46 13.98 -8.47
C PHE A 44 10.29 12.81 -9.04
N PRO A 45 10.66 12.88 -10.33
CA PRO A 45 11.50 11.87 -10.97
C PRO A 45 12.88 11.84 -10.32
N GLY A 46 13.40 10.64 -10.05
CA GLY A 46 14.74 10.45 -9.49
C GLY A 46 15.83 10.49 -10.56
N LYS A 47 15.48 10.19 -11.81
CA LYS A 47 16.38 10.15 -12.97
C LYS A 47 15.89 11.05 -14.12
N PRO A 48 16.79 11.46 -15.03
CA PRO A 48 16.43 12.18 -16.26
C PRO A 48 15.47 11.43 -17.19
N GLU A 49 15.37 10.12 -17.06
CA GLU A 49 14.47 9.28 -17.87
C GLU A 49 13.13 9.02 -17.19
N ASP A 50 12.97 9.35 -15.92
CA ASP A 50 11.74 9.08 -15.17
C ASP A 50 10.65 10.12 -15.52
N ALA A 51 9.40 9.68 -15.64
CA ALA A 51 8.24 10.57 -15.74
C ALA A 51 7.93 11.27 -14.41
N LEU A 52 7.47 12.51 -14.49
CA LEU A 52 6.86 13.17 -13.34
C LEU A 52 5.49 12.56 -13.09
N GLN A 53 5.23 12.10 -11.87
CA GLN A 53 3.93 11.57 -11.49
C GLN A 53 3.21 12.56 -10.56
N ILE A 54 1.98 12.91 -10.91
CA ILE A 54 1.10 13.76 -10.12
C ILE A 54 -0.11 12.91 -9.71
N ARG A 55 -0.24 12.67 -8.41
CA ARG A 55 -1.40 11.99 -7.84
C ARG A 55 -2.51 13.00 -7.59
N MET A 56 -3.68 12.69 -8.10
CA MET A 56 -4.86 13.53 -8.04
C MET A 56 -6.06 12.74 -7.49
N LYS A 57 -6.98 13.46 -6.86
CA LYS A 57 -8.23 12.89 -6.34
C LYS A 57 -9.42 13.47 -7.10
N LEU A 58 -10.23 12.61 -7.70
CA LEU A 58 -11.54 13.01 -8.20
C LEU A 58 -12.57 13.07 -7.06
N PRO A 59 -13.57 13.97 -7.11
CA PRO A 59 -14.61 14.08 -6.08
C PRO A 59 -15.39 12.78 -5.84
N GLN A 60 -15.50 11.93 -6.86
CA GLN A 60 -16.22 10.66 -6.81
C GLN A 60 -15.36 9.50 -6.26
N GLU A 61 -14.08 9.72 -5.96
CA GLU A 61 -13.20 8.69 -5.41
C GLU A 61 -13.37 8.54 -3.90
N SER A 62 -13.53 7.31 -3.45
CA SER A 62 -13.68 6.95 -2.04
C SER A 62 -12.39 7.13 -1.24
N SER A 63 -11.23 7.04 -1.89
CA SER A 63 -9.91 7.18 -1.26
C SER A 63 -9.61 8.65 -0.93
N ASP A 64 -9.24 8.95 0.31
CA ASP A 64 -8.85 10.31 0.72
C ASP A 64 -7.52 10.77 0.11
N TYR A 65 -6.67 9.81 -0.27
CA TYR A 65 -5.36 10.04 -0.83
C TYR A 65 -5.39 10.25 -2.36
N GLY A 66 -6.52 9.98 -3.01
CA GLY A 66 -6.67 10.00 -4.46
C GLY A 66 -6.12 8.73 -5.11
N ASP A 67 -6.90 8.17 -6.02
CA ASP A 67 -6.55 6.93 -6.73
C ASP A 67 -6.21 7.20 -8.20
N SER A 68 -6.37 8.44 -8.67
CA SER A 68 -6.01 8.84 -10.03
C SER A 68 -4.59 9.41 -10.10
N ASN A 69 -3.89 9.13 -11.20
CA ASN A 69 -2.51 9.58 -11.41
C ASN A 69 -2.32 10.11 -12.83
N VAL A 70 -1.58 11.20 -12.98
CA VAL A 70 -1.16 11.75 -14.27
C VAL A 70 0.35 11.65 -14.36
N TYR A 71 0.85 11.09 -15.45
CA TYR A 71 2.26 10.97 -15.75
C TYR A 71 2.62 11.92 -16.88
N LEU A 72 3.61 12.76 -16.64
CA LEU A 72 4.06 13.82 -17.55
C LEU A 72 5.53 13.62 -17.91
N ASP A 73 5.89 13.95 -19.14
CA ASP A 73 7.29 14.15 -19.53
C ASP A 73 7.82 15.44 -18.87
N GLN A 74 8.93 15.33 -18.15
CA GLN A 74 9.51 16.43 -17.39
C GLN A 74 10.07 17.59 -18.23
N TYR A 75 10.32 17.40 -19.53
CA TYR A 75 10.93 18.40 -20.43
C TYR A 75 9.94 18.97 -21.45
N SER A 76 9.09 18.13 -22.04
CA SER A 76 8.09 18.56 -23.03
C SER A 76 6.77 18.96 -22.38
N GLY A 77 6.44 18.42 -21.20
CA GLY A 77 5.12 18.53 -20.60
C GLY A 77 4.06 17.65 -21.27
N GLU A 78 4.47 16.71 -22.14
CA GLU A 78 3.57 15.77 -22.77
C GLU A 78 2.93 14.83 -21.74
N VAL A 79 1.63 14.59 -21.85
CA VAL A 79 0.92 13.65 -20.98
C VAL A 79 1.18 12.22 -21.47
N LEU A 80 2.07 11.51 -20.76
CA LEU A 80 2.48 10.15 -21.10
C LEU A 80 1.40 9.12 -20.75
N ARG A 81 0.70 9.33 -19.62
CA ARG A 81 -0.38 8.45 -19.17
C ARG A 81 -1.31 9.15 -18.19
N VAL A 82 -2.60 8.83 -18.25
CA VAL A 82 -3.60 9.25 -17.28
C VAL A 82 -4.32 8.02 -16.75
N ASP A 83 -4.09 7.71 -15.49
CA ASP A 83 -4.78 6.65 -14.77
C ASP A 83 -5.98 7.27 -14.05
N ASN A 84 -7.18 7.01 -14.58
CA ASN A 84 -8.42 7.45 -13.95
C ASN A 84 -9.05 6.28 -13.19
N ALA A 85 -9.12 6.40 -11.86
CA ALA A 85 -9.64 5.35 -10.98
C ALA A 85 -11.10 4.96 -11.28
N LEU A 86 -11.91 5.89 -11.79
CA LEU A 86 -13.33 5.65 -12.11
C LEU A 86 -13.49 4.82 -13.40
N LYS A 87 -12.55 4.95 -14.34
CA LYS A 87 -12.58 4.27 -15.66
C LYS A 87 -11.71 3.00 -15.71
N MET A 88 -11.19 2.54 -14.58
CA MET A 88 -10.41 1.31 -14.52
C MET A 88 -11.22 0.09 -14.95
N ARG A 89 -10.54 -0.86 -15.59
CA ARG A 89 -11.12 -2.16 -15.91
C ARG A 89 -11.50 -2.91 -14.64
N LEU A 90 -12.48 -3.80 -14.73
CA LEU A 90 -12.95 -4.60 -13.59
C LEU A 90 -11.81 -5.38 -12.91
N GLY A 91 -10.89 -5.96 -13.69
CA GLY A 91 -9.72 -6.67 -13.14
C GLY A 91 -8.81 -5.77 -12.31
N ASP A 92 -8.49 -4.58 -12.82
CA ASP A 92 -7.66 -3.60 -12.11
C ASP A 92 -8.39 -3.04 -10.87
N ARG A 93 -9.72 -2.89 -10.93
CA ARG A 93 -10.54 -2.50 -9.78
C ARG A 93 -10.53 -3.56 -8.67
N VAL A 94 -10.66 -4.84 -9.02
CA VAL A 94 -10.54 -5.94 -8.05
C VAL A 94 -9.15 -5.95 -7.44
N LEU A 95 -8.10 -5.82 -8.26
CA LEU A 95 -6.73 -5.79 -7.76
C LEU A 95 -6.48 -4.59 -6.83
N ASN A 96 -6.97 -3.40 -7.17
CA ASN A 96 -6.84 -2.21 -6.33
C ASN A 96 -7.67 -2.30 -5.05
N SER A 97 -8.76 -3.07 -5.02
CA SER A 97 -9.56 -3.28 -3.80
C SER A 97 -8.81 -4.06 -2.71
N PHE A 98 -7.73 -4.76 -3.04
CA PHE A 98 -6.88 -5.41 -2.03
C PHE A 98 -6.20 -4.41 -1.11
N VAL A 99 -5.91 -3.19 -1.56
CA VAL A 99 -5.28 -2.16 -0.73
C VAL A 99 -6.17 -1.73 0.45
N PRO A 100 -7.41 -1.23 0.24
CA PRO A 100 -8.29 -0.87 1.35
C PRO A 100 -8.71 -2.09 2.18
N LEU A 101 -8.74 -3.28 1.58
CA LEU A 101 -8.97 -4.52 2.32
C LEU A 101 -7.78 -4.87 3.23
N HIS A 102 -6.54 -4.73 2.76
CA HIS A 102 -5.33 -4.96 3.56
C HIS A 102 -5.26 -4.03 4.77
N TYR A 103 -5.60 -2.75 4.59
CA TYR A 103 -5.63 -1.78 5.68
C TYR A 103 -6.93 -1.79 6.50
N GLY A 104 -7.93 -2.61 6.14
CA GLY A 104 -9.22 -2.65 6.81
C GLY A 104 -9.99 -1.32 6.74
N THR A 105 -9.75 -0.48 5.72
CA THR A 105 -10.34 0.86 5.59
C THR A 105 -11.60 0.90 4.72
N PHE A 106 -11.93 -0.21 4.04
CA PHE A 106 -13.05 -0.27 3.10
C PHE A 106 -14.44 0.02 3.70
N GLY A 107 -14.65 -0.27 5.00
CA GLY A 107 -15.91 -0.01 5.69
C GLY A 107 -15.82 1.07 6.77
N GLY A 108 -14.74 1.86 6.80
CA GLY A 108 -14.55 2.92 7.78
C GLY A 108 -14.24 2.43 9.20
N LEU A 109 -14.91 2.99 10.20
CA LEU A 109 -14.66 2.68 11.63
C LEU A 109 -14.98 1.21 12.00
N PRO A 110 -16.12 0.61 11.59
CA PRO A 110 -16.42 -0.78 11.92
C PRO A 110 -15.34 -1.77 11.49
N THR A 111 -14.83 -1.63 10.27
CA THR A 111 -13.79 -2.54 9.74
C THR A 111 -12.46 -2.35 10.46
N ARG A 112 -12.11 -1.12 10.83
CA ARG A 112 -10.92 -0.84 11.64
C ARG A 112 -11.00 -1.49 13.02
N ILE A 113 -12.16 -1.43 13.68
CA ILE A 113 -12.38 -2.07 14.99
C ILE A 113 -12.22 -3.59 14.86
N LEU A 114 -12.82 -4.20 13.84
CA LEU A 114 -12.67 -5.64 13.59
C LEU A 114 -11.19 -6.04 13.40
N TYR A 115 -10.43 -5.24 12.64
CA TYR A 115 -9.00 -5.48 12.41
C TYR A 115 -8.17 -5.40 13.68
N VAL A 116 -8.52 -4.54 14.64
CA VAL A 116 -7.86 -4.50 15.96
C VAL A 116 -8.03 -5.84 16.67
N PHE A 117 -9.25 -6.39 16.71
CA PHE A 117 -9.48 -7.69 17.35
C PHE A 117 -8.74 -8.84 16.66
N ILE A 118 -8.73 -8.86 15.33
CA ILE A 118 -7.96 -9.83 14.55
C ILE A 118 -6.45 -9.68 14.84
N GLY A 119 -5.96 -8.44 14.91
CA GLY A 119 -4.57 -8.12 15.24
C GLY A 119 -4.17 -8.48 16.67
N LEU A 120 -5.12 -8.66 17.60
CA LEU A 120 -4.86 -9.14 18.96
C LEU A 120 -4.76 -10.67 19.04
N ALA A 121 -5.21 -11.41 18.02
CA ALA A 121 -5.14 -12.88 18.03
C ALA A 121 -3.70 -13.43 18.23
N PRO A 122 -2.64 -12.91 17.57
CA PRO A 122 -1.27 -13.35 17.81
C PRO A 122 -0.79 -13.10 19.24
N LEU A 123 -1.22 -11.99 19.85
CA LEU A 123 -0.89 -11.67 21.24
C LEU A 123 -1.53 -12.67 22.19
N ILE A 124 -2.81 -13.00 21.97
CA ILE A 124 -3.53 -14.01 22.76
C ILE A 124 -2.85 -15.39 22.59
N LEU A 125 -2.54 -15.77 21.35
CA LEU A 125 -1.81 -17.02 21.05
C LEU A 125 -0.43 -17.05 21.74
N PHE A 126 0.31 -15.94 21.72
CA PHE A 126 1.59 -15.82 22.41
C PHE A 126 1.44 -16.01 23.93
N LEU A 127 0.47 -15.32 24.56
CA LEU A 127 0.22 -15.44 26.00
C LEU A 127 -0.16 -16.87 26.39
N THR A 128 -1.04 -17.51 25.62
CA THR A 128 -1.43 -18.91 25.87
C THR A 128 -0.25 -19.88 25.71
N ALA A 129 0.56 -19.73 24.66
CA ALA A 129 1.77 -20.53 24.47
C ALA A 129 2.79 -20.33 25.61
N PHE A 130 2.98 -19.08 26.05
CA PHE A 130 3.86 -18.73 27.15
C PHE A 130 3.38 -19.33 28.48
N LEU A 131 2.09 -19.24 28.80
CA LEU A 131 1.50 -19.83 30.01
C LEU A 131 1.62 -21.36 30.02
N MET A 132 1.34 -22.02 28.89
CA MET A 132 1.52 -23.48 28.75
C MET A 132 2.97 -23.90 28.95
N TYR A 133 3.92 -23.13 28.41
CA TYR A 133 5.35 -23.37 28.61
C TYR A 133 5.72 -23.22 30.09
N TRP A 134 5.35 -22.11 30.73
CA TRP A 134 5.65 -21.85 32.13
C TRP A 134 5.10 -22.93 33.06
N TYR A 135 3.82 -23.29 32.90
CA TYR A 135 3.17 -24.33 33.69
C TYR A 135 3.89 -25.68 33.57
N ARG A 136 4.24 -26.10 32.34
CA ARG A 136 4.94 -27.37 32.10
C ARG A 136 6.34 -27.44 32.70
N HIS A 137 7.04 -26.32 32.80
CA HIS A 137 8.40 -26.27 33.35
C HIS A 137 8.43 -26.19 34.88
N TRP A 138 7.36 -25.69 35.53
CA TRP A 138 7.31 -25.51 36.98
C TRP A 138 6.67 -26.71 37.72
N THR A 139 5.87 -27.56 37.06
CA THR A 139 5.23 -28.73 37.69
C THR A 139 6.01 -30.04 37.62
N LYS A 140 7.28 -30.04 37.20
CA LYS A 140 8.15 -31.21 37.35
C LYS A 140 8.57 -31.36 38.81
N ARG A 141 7.69 -31.94 39.64
CA ARG A 141 8.04 -32.42 40.98
C ARG A 141 9.12 -33.51 40.86
N PRO A 142 10.23 -33.46 41.60
CA PRO A 142 11.18 -34.56 41.62
C PRO A 142 10.48 -35.81 42.16
N THR A 143 10.44 -36.87 41.37
CA THR A 143 9.98 -38.20 41.78
C THR A 143 10.91 -38.67 42.91
N LYS A 144 10.41 -38.72 44.15
CA LYS A 144 11.12 -39.39 45.25
C LYS A 144 11.11 -40.89 44.97
N ASN A 145 12.22 -41.43 44.47
CA ASN A 145 12.45 -42.87 44.45
C ASN A 145 12.81 -43.31 45.88
N ASN A 146 11.88 -43.98 46.56
CA ASN A 146 12.15 -44.60 47.86
C ASN A 146 13.09 -45.79 47.66
N ILE A 147 14.31 -45.65 48.17
CA ILE A 147 15.30 -46.72 48.27
C ILE A 147 14.90 -47.54 49.50
N TYR A 148 14.31 -48.73 49.31
CA TYR A 148 14.19 -49.70 50.38
C TYR A 148 15.52 -50.44 50.51
N THR A 149 16.28 -50.07 51.55
CA THR A 149 17.38 -50.85 52.11
C THR A 149 16.86 -52.18 52.64
N THR A 150 17.22 -53.30 52.01
CA THR A 150 17.13 -54.62 52.63
C THR A 150 18.45 -54.87 53.37
N SER A 151 18.39 -54.85 54.69
CA SER A 151 19.47 -55.33 55.56
C SER A 151 19.53 -56.86 55.51
N ASN A 152 20.71 -57.42 55.30
CA ASN A 152 21.08 -58.78 55.71
C ASN A 152 22.19 -58.67 56.75
#